data_AF-A0A242WAD6-F1
#
_entry.id   AF-A0A242WAD6-F1
#
_cell.length_a   1.000
_cell.length_b   1.000
_cell.length_c   1.000
_cell.angle_alpha   90.00
_cell.angle_beta   90.00
_cell.angle_gamma   90.00
#
_symmetry.space_group_name_H-M   'P 1'
#
loop_
_entity.id
_entity.type
_entity.pdbx_description
1 polymer ?
#
loop_
_entity_poly.entity_id
_entity_poly.type
_entity_poly.pdbx_seq_one_letter_code
_entity_poly.pdbx_strand_id
1 'polypeptide(L)' 'MKKIYHVLEHLTDFDPSKTDVNYRLFILGCGGTGGYVAQHVAQIRKLISPKSEIFLIDPDIVERKVRP' A
#
# COMPACT_ATOMS: atom_id res chain seq x y z
N MET A 1 -18.98 14.28 -7.39
CA MET A 1 -18.06 13.13 -7.53
C MET A 1 -16.72 13.50 -6.93
N LYS A 2 -16.26 12.77 -5.90
CA LYS A 2 -14.99 13.02 -5.22
C LYS A 2 -13.83 12.76 -6.18
N LYS A 3 -12.93 13.74 -6.31
CA LYS A 3 -11.71 13.68 -7.12
C LYS A 3 -10.87 12.48 -6.71
N ILE A 4 -10.81 11.46 -7.57
CA ILE A 4 -9.88 10.35 -7.43
C ILE A 4 -8.51 10.88 -7.86
N TYR A 5 -7.69 11.21 -6.86
CA TYR A 5 -6.23 11.26 -6.83
C TYR A 5 -5.50 11.51 -8.16
N HIS A 6 -5.13 12.78 -8.40
CA HIS A 6 -4.18 13.23 -9.44
C HIS A 6 -2.79 12.52 -9.41
N VAL A 7 -2.50 11.74 -8.37
CA VAL A 7 -1.24 10.97 -8.28
C VAL A 7 -1.24 9.78 -9.24
N LEU A 8 -2.41 9.23 -9.59
CA LEU A 8 -2.51 8.05 -10.46
C LEU A 8 -2.39 8.39 -11.95
N GLU A 9 -2.74 9.60 -12.38
CA GLU A 9 -2.63 10.04 -13.79
C GLU A 9 -1.16 10.13 -14.26
N HIS A 10 -0.21 10.35 -13.35
CA HIS A 10 1.22 10.38 -13.69
C HIS A 10 1.88 9.00 -13.66
N LEU A 11 1.16 7.94 -13.26
CA LEU A 11 1.69 6.58 -13.19
C LEU A 11 1.41 5.77 -14.47
N THR A 12 0.59 6.26 -15.40
CA THR A 12 0.28 5.53 -16.64
C THR A 12 1.45 5.48 -17.63
N ASP A 13 2.33 6.49 -17.61
CA ASP A 13 3.56 6.54 -18.42
C ASP A 13 4.83 6.15 -17.63
N PHE A 14 4.67 5.70 -16.38
CA PHE A 14 5.78 5.28 -15.54
C PHE A 14 6.20 3.85 -15.90
N ASP A 15 7.33 3.71 -16.61
CA ASP A 15 7.98 2.43 -16.87
C ASP A 15 8.86 2.02 -15.67
N PRO A 16 8.43 1.09 -14.82
CA PRO A 16 9.17 0.70 -13.62
C PRO A 16 10.50 0.02 -13.96
N SER A 17 10.65 -0.51 -15.19
CA SER A 17 11.87 -1.18 -15.63
C SER A 17 13.02 -0.21 -15.90
N LYS A 18 12.73 1.08 -16.08
CA LYS A 18 13.71 2.13 -16.40
C LYS A 18 14.17 2.94 -15.19
N THR A 19 13.61 2.68 -14.01
CA THR A 19 13.95 3.42 -12.79
C THR A 19 14.08 2.47 -11.59
N ASP A 20 15.23 2.46 -10.91
CA ASP A 20 15.41 1.73 -9.63
C ASP A 20 14.83 2.57 -8.49
N VAL A 21 13.52 2.87 -8.57
CA VAL A 21 12.83 3.60 -7.51
C VAL A 21 12.57 2.65 -6.35
N ASN A 22 13.16 2.97 -5.21
CA ASN A 22 12.92 2.28 -3.96
C ASN A 22 11.89 3.07 -3.16
N TYR A 23 10.65 2.61 -3.14
CA TYR A 23 9.57 3.23 -2.39
C TYR A 23 9.67 2.82 -0.91
N ARG A 24 9.41 3.77 -0.01
CA ARG A 24 9.13 3.49 1.40
C ARG A 24 7.68 3.82 1.69
N LEU A 25 6.88 2.79 1.94
CA LEU A 25 5.43 2.90 2.10
C LEU A 25 5.09 2.77 3.58
N PHE A 26 4.40 3.77 4.13
CA PHE A 26 3.94 3.77 5.51
C PHE A 26 2.43 3.59 5.55
N ILE A 27 1.96 2.56 6.24
CA ILE A 27 0.53 2.28 6.44
C ILE A 27 0.24 2.43 7.93
N LEU A 28 -0.58 3.42 8.26
CA LEU A 28 -1.02 3.73 9.63
C LEU A 28 -2.41 3.12 9.85
N GLY A 29 -2.52 2.20 10.80
CA GLY A 29 -3.72 1.41 11.08
C GLY A 29 -3.79 0.15 10.21
N CYS A 30 -3.96 -1.01 10.84
CA CYS A 30 -3.96 -2.35 10.27
C CYS A 30 -5.25 -3.14 10.57
N GLY A 31 -6.34 -2.46 10.95
CA GLY A 31 -7.69 -3.02 11.00
C GLY A 31 -8.24 -3.39 9.62
N GLY A 32 -9.57 -3.50 9.44
CA GLY A 32 -10.18 -4.00 8.20
C GLY A 32 -9.71 -3.33 6.91
N THR A 33 -9.75 -2.00 6.84
CA THR A 33 -9.28 -1.24 5.67
C THR A 33 -7.75 -1.26 5.55
N GLY A 34 -7.05 -1.12 6.68
CA GLY A 34 -5.59 -1.11 6.72
C GLY A 34 -4.97 -2.42 6.22
N GLY A 35 -5.51 -3.55 6.67
CA GLY A 35 -5.11 -4.88 6.21
C GLY A 35 -5.39 -5.09 4.72
N TYR A 36 -6.55 -4.63 4.21
CA TYR A 36 -6.87 -4.70 2.78
C TYR A 36 -5.87 -3.89 1.93
N VAL A 37 -5.53 -2.66 2.36
CA VAL A 37 -4.54 -1.82 1.68
C VAL A 37 -3.15 -2.46 1.74
N ALA A 38 -2.73 -2.96 2.91
CA ALA A 38 -1.44 -3.61 3.09
C ALA A 38 -1.28 -4.82 2.13
N GLN A 39 -2.34 -5.63 1.99
CA GLN A 39 -2.35 -6.75 1.05
C GLN A 39 -2.13 -6.28 -0.41
N HIS A 40 -2.88 -5.26 -0.85
CA HIS A 40 -2.78 -4.75 -2.22
C HIS A 40 -1.41 -4.12 -2.50
N VAL A 41 -0.91 -3.32 -1.56
CA VAL A 41 0.41 -2.68 -1.68
C VAL A 41 1.52 -3.73 -1.71
N ALA A 42 1.44 -4.80 -0.90
CA ALA A 42 2.41 -5.88 -0.93
C ALA A 42 2.46 -6.62 -2.29
N GLN A 43 1.30 -6.84 -2.90
CA GLN A 43 1.20 -7.46 -4.23
C GLN A 43 1.77 -6.56 -5.32
N ILE A 44 1.40 -5.27 -5.33
CA ILE A 44 1.87 -4.29 -6.31
C ILE A 44 3.38 -4.05 -6.17
N ARG A 45 3.90 -3.94 -4.95
CA ARG A 45 5.33 -3.77 -4.66
C ARG A 45 6.18 -4.81 -5.39
N LYS A 46 5.76 -6.08 -5.36
CA LYS A 46 6.48 -7.18 -6.02
C LYS A 46 6.61 -6.99 -7.53
N LEU A 47 5.63 -6.31 -8.15
CA LEU A 47 5.59 -6.03 -9.58
C LEU A 47 6.38 -4.78 -9.96
N ILE A 48 6.38 -3.75 -9.12
CA ILE A 48 6.99 -2.45 -9.43
C ILE A 48 8.45 -2.37 -8.97
N SER A 49 8.76 -2.78 -7.73
CA SER A 49 10.10 -2.65 -7.16
C SER A 49 10.29 -3.62 -5.98
N PRO A 50 10.89 -4.80 -6.22
CA PRO A 50 11.08 -5.84 -5.19
C PRO A 50 11.93 -5.42 -3.99
N LYS A 51 12.69 -4.32 -4.11
CA LYS A 51 13.56 -3.76 -3.07
C LYS A 51 12.87 -2.69 -2.20
N SER A 52 11.70 -2.21 -2.59
CA SER A 52 10.94 -1.21 -1.82
C SER A 52 10.61 -1.70 -0.40
N GLU A 53 10.25 -0.84 0.54
CA GLU A 53 9.98 -1.23 1.93
C GLU A 53 8.54 -0.88 2.31
N ILE A 54 7.90 -1.73 3.13
CA ILE A 54 6.56 -1.48 3.67
C ILE A 54 6.68 -1.48 5.19
N PHE A 55 6.20 -0.40 5.80
CA PHE A 55 6.12 -0.22 7.24
C PHE A 55 4.65 -0.21 7.63
N LEU A 56 4.26 -1.18 8.46
CA LEU A 56 2.92 -1.28 9.04
C LEU A 56 3.00 -0.78 10.48
N ILE A 57 2.14 0.17 10.85
CA ILE A 57 2.13 0.74 12.19
C ILE A 57 0.69 0.71 12.68
N ASP A 58 0.44 -0.11 13.70
CA ASP A 58 -0.82 -0.13 14.43
C ASP A 58 -0.51 -0.36 15.91
N PRO A 59 -0.85 0.56 16.82
CA PRO A 59 -0.65 0.37 18.24
C PRO A 59 -1.64 -0.62 18.86
N ASP A 60 -2.70 -0.99 18.13
CA ASP A 60 -3.76 -1.88 18.61
C ASP A 60 -3.38 -3.36 18.48
N ILE A 61 -4.11 -4.23 19.19
CA ILE A 61 -3.93 -5.68 19.15
C ILE A 61 -5.00 -6.37 18.31
N VAL A 62 -4.70 -7.56 17.79
CA VAL A 62 -5.72 -8.36 17.10
C VAL A 62 -6.66 -8.97 18.13
N GLU A 63 -7.92 -8.55 18.08
CA GLU A 63 -8.97 -9.09 18.92
C GLU A 63 -9.77 -10.20 18.21
N ARG A 64 -10.40 -11.08 19.01
CA ARG A 64 -11.32 -12.08 18.46
C ARG A 64 -12.58 -11.37 17.97
N LYS A 65 -12.98 -11.63 16.72
CA LYS A 65 -14.22 -11.08 16.17
C LYS A 65 -15.43 -11.53 17.02
N VAL A 66 -16.05 -10.58 17.71
CA VAL A 66 -17.13 -10.89 18.66
C VAL A 66 -18.49 -11.01 17.95
N ARG A 67 -18.71 -10.33 16.81
CA ARG A 67 -19.89 -10.45 15.92
C ARG A 67 -19.56 -9.99 14.48
N PRO A 68 -20.35 -10.37 13.45
CA PRO A 68 -20.29 -9.79 12.10
C PRO A 68 -20.38 -8.27 12.09
#